data_AF-J0W4X7-F1
#
_entry.id   AF-J0W4X7-F1
#
_cell.length_a   1.000
_cell.length_b   1.000
_cell.length_c   1.000
_cell.angle_alpha   90.00
_cell.angle_beta   90.00
_cell.angle_gamma   90.00
#
_symmetry.space_group_name_H-M   'P 1'
#
loop_
_entity.id
_entity.type
_entity.pdbx_description
1 polymer ?
#
loop_
_entity_poly.entity_id
_entity_poly.type
_entity_poly.pdbx_seq_one_letter_code
_entity_poly.pdbx_strand_id
1 'polypeptide(L)'
;MLCRRAELVGTGFAVTSDGWILTNAHVVQDCGRIEVKGKGDAADPRIDEINDLAVVKISGGELKPLAFRKSPTRLGEDIVAVGYPLATLLADSVKITTGNVNALAGIRNDTRYIQISTPIQPGNSGGPVVDRDGYLLGITSATLSKKTADDIGITAQNVNFAIRASVAELFMESQSLVAQTPENAEKSEPVSTADLADRVTPSVFQILCYPKAVAPATAMTPKAPDVEQQPPSRSANLPTNRASSEEASLDVPLARSGFVRHPKGVAPIKMTATGDSKTTGQVPNGSPVVVTEVLGDWYQVTIGGASGYMHYSWVRIDQFDEPASDGRFVQIKSFRTLDDARLFIKGSAVPLSAHLAANGWIAVTLHDVYGEQEAKDLSNALKAQGLIAKDAMVTYGNSYVRKVCCD
;
A
#
# COMPACT_ATOMS: atom_id res chain seq x y z
N MET A 1 -9.09 -19.86 -23.39
CA MET A 1 -8.16 -18.75 -23.11
C MET A 1 -8.50 -18.19 -21.75
N LEU A 2 -7.72 -18.47 -20.70
CA LEU A 2 -7.89 -17.78 -19.43
C LEU A 2 -7.33 -16.36 -19.58
N CYS A 3 -8.19 -15.36 -19.44
CA CYS A 3 -7.79 -13.96 -19.33
C CYS A 3 -7.02 -13.79 -18.01
N ARG A 4 -5.68 -13.78 -18.05
CA ARG A 4 -4.86 -13.51 -16.85
C ARG A 4 -5.01 -12.02 -16.52
N ARG A 5 -5.45 -11.70 -15.31
CA ARG A 5 -5.47 -10.31 -14.81
C ARG A 5 -4.04 -9.87 -14.46
N ALA A 6 -3.70 -8.63 -14.79
CA ALA A 6 -2.48 -8.00 -14.28
C ALA A 6 -2.58 -7.86 -12.75
N GLU A 7 -1.50 -8.19 -12.04
CA GLU A 7 -1.43 -8.07 -10.57
C GLU A 7 -1.02 -6.67 -10.13
N LEU A 8 -0.18 -6.02 -10.92
CA LEU A 8 0.27 -4.65 -10.69
C LEU A 8 0.10 -3.82 -11.97
N VAL A 9 -0.31 -2.57 -11.78
CA VAL A 9 -0.46 -1.58 -12.84
C VAL A 9 0.31 -0.34 -12.44
N GLY A 10 1.14 0.15 -13.35
CA GLY A 10 1.92 1.37 -13.18
C GLY A 10 1.94 2.20 -14.46
N THR A 11 2.78 3.23 -14.43
CA THR A 11 3.04 4.12 -15.55
C THR A 11 4.52 4.01 -15.93
N GLY A 12 4.83 4.16 -17.20
CA GLY A 12 6.18 4.38 -17.68
C GLY A 12 6.19 5.40 -18.81
N PHE A 13 7.36 5.85 -19.22
CA PHE A 13 7.49 6.79 -20.33
C PHE A 13 8.73 6.50 -21.17
N ALA A 14 8.67 6.84 -22.45
CA ALA A 14 9.79 6.67 -23.37
C ALA A 14 10.97 7.57 -22.98
N VAL A 15 12.15 6.98 -22.94
CA VAL A 15 13.42 7.69 -22.69
C VAL A 15 14.37 7.64 -23.88
N THR A 16 14.13 6.72 -24.83
CA THR A 16 14.81 6.70 -26.13
C THR A 16 13.79 6.48 -27.25
N SER A 17 14.15 6.89 -28.47
CA SER A 17 13.31 6.69 -29.65
C SER A 17 13.27 5.24 -30.12
N ASP A 18 14.31 4.45 -29.81
CA ASP A 18 14.42 3.04 -30.20
C ASP A 18 13.65 2.08 -29.28
N GLY A 19 12.98 2.58 -28.24
CA GLY A 19 11.97 1.81 -27.51
C GLY A 19 12.26 1.52 -26.03
N TRP A 20 13.20 2.22 -25.41
CA TRP A 20 13.40 2.12 -23.96
C TRP A 20 12.37 2.96 -23.21
N ILE A 21 11.72 2.32 -22.24
CA ILE A 21 10.69 2.92 -21.38
C ILE A 21 11.18 2.85 -19.94
N LEU A 22 11.18 3.98 -19.25
CA LEU A 22 11.52 4.09 -17.83
C LEU A 22 10.26 3.99 -16.97
N THR A 23 10.35 3.31 -15.83
CA THR A 23 9.32 3.16 -14.82
C THR A 23 9.96 2.92 -13.44
N ASN A 24 9.17 2.56 -12.42
CA ASN A 24 9.71 2.17 -11.11
C ASN A 24 10.05 0.67 -11.05
N ALA A 25 11.06 0.32 -10.25
CA ALA A 25 11.45 -1.08 -10.02
C ALA A 25 10.30 -1.91 -9.46
N HIS A 26 9.60 -1.42 -8.43
CA HIS A 26 8.49 -2.14 -7.80
C HIS A 26 7.30 -2.41 -8.74
N VAL A 27 7.22 -1.73 -9.89
CA VAL A 27 6.18 -1.97 -10.90
C VAL A 27 6.49 -3.22 -11.72
N VAL A 28 7.78 -3.55 -11.92
CA VAL A 28 8.22 -4.56 -12.90
C VAL A 28 9.03 -5.72 -12.33
N GLN A 29 9.63 -5.58 -11.14
CA GLN A 29 10.64 -6.51 -10.60
C GLN A 29 10.16 -7.96 -10.41
N ASP A 30 8.91 -8.15 -10.00
CA ASP A 30 8.35 -9.47 -9.70
C ASP A 30 7.52 -10.06 -10.85
N CYS A 31 7.47 -9.39 -11.99
CA CYS A 31 6.64 -9.80 -13.11
C CYS A 31 7.20 -11.04 -13.80
N GLY A 32 6.31 -11.98 -14.13
CA GLY A 32 6.59 -13.05 -15.08
C GLY A 32 6.46 -12.63 -16.53
N ARG A 33 5.64 -11.60 -16.79
CA ARG A 33 5.49 -10.94 -18.09
C ARG A 33 5.16 -9.47 -17.86
N ILE A 34 5.82 -8.60 -18.61
CA ILE A 34 5.59 -7.15 -18.59
C ILE A 34 4.98 -6.78 -19.93
N GLU A 35 3.82 -6.13 -19.91
CA GLU A 35 3.17 -5.60 -21.11
C GLU A 35 3.09 -4.09 -21.02
N VAL A 36 3.46 -3.43 -22.12
CA VAL A 36 3.23 -2.00 -22.34
C VAL A 36 1.97 -1.87 -23.17
N LYS A 37 0.90 -1.34 -22.57
CA LYS A 37 -0.43 -1.33 -23.21
C LYS A 37 -0.38 -0.59 -24.54
N GLY A 38 -0.86 -1.24 -25.61
CA GLY A 38 -0.83 -0.71 -26.97
C GLY A 38 0.52 -0.78 -27.68
N LYS A 39 1.58 -1.29 -27.01
CA LYS A 39 2.91 -1.53 -27.60
C LYS A 39 3.36 -2.99 -27.54
N GLY A 40 2.72 -3.81 -26.69
CA GLY A 40 2.98 -5.24 -26.58
C GLY A 40 3.94 -5.57 -25.44
N ASP A 41 4.56 -6.74 -25.51
CA ASP A 41 5.42 -7.25 -24.44
C ASP A 41 6.75 -6.50 -24.39
N ALA A 42 7.15 -6.17 -23.16
CA ALA A 42 8.46 -5.61 -22.87
C ALA A 42 9.45 -6.74 -22.55
N ALA A 43 10.71 -6.51 -22.90
CA ALA A 43 11.84 -7.39 -22.66
C ALA A 43 13.00 -6.62 -22.00
N ASP A 44 14.07 -7.34 -21.67
CA ASP A 44 15.31 -6.80 -21.08
C ASP A 44 15.05 -5.81 -19.91
N PRO A 45 14.35 -6.26 -18.84
CA PRO A 45 14.17 -5.41 -17.67
C PRO A 45 15.53 -5.19 -16.99
N ARG A 46 15.96 -3.94 -16.91
CA ARG A 46 17.14 -3.52 -16.14
C ARG A 46 16.65 -2.74 -14.93
N ILE A 47 17.06 -3.16 -13.73
CA ILE A 47 16.43 -2.75 -12.48
C ILE A 47 17.49 -2.22 -11.52
N ASP A 48 17.22 -1.06 -10.95
CA ASP A 48 17.88 -0.50 -9.78
C ASP A 48 16.87 -0.47 -8.63
N GLU A 49 16.88 -1.55 -7.86
CA GLU A 49 16.00 -1.73 -6.70
C GLU A 49 16.26 -0.67 -5.61
N ILE A 50 17.53 -0.23 -5.48
CA ILE A 50 17.93 0.72 -4.43
C ILE A 50 17.27 2.08 -4.65
N ASN A 51 17.22 2.52 -5.90
CA ASN A 51 16.62 3.81 -6.29
C ASN A 51 15.18 3.70 -6.81
N ASP A 52 14.59 2.50 -6.78
CA ASP A 52 13.25 2.22 -7.28
C ASP A 52 13.06 2.64 -8.76
N LEU A 53 14.05 2.33 -9.60
CA LEU A 53 14.05 2.64 -11.03
C LEU A 53 14.19 1.37 -11.87
N ALA A 54 13.52 1.34 -13.00
CA ALA A 54 13.70 0.30 -13.99
C ALA A 54 13.53 0.85 -15.41
N VAL A 55 14.22 0.23 -16.36
CA VAL A 55 13.94 0.39 -17.79
C VAL A 55 13.56 -0.95 -18.40
N VAL A 56 12.63 -0.90 -19.35
CA VAL A 56 12.20 -2.06 -20.14
C VAL A 56 12.23 -1.70 -21.62
N LYS A 57 12.46 -2.71 -22.47
CA LYS A 57 12.58 -2.53 -23.92
C LYS A 57 11.35 -3.07 -24.63
N ILE A 58 10.68 -2.25 -25.43
CA ILE A 58 9.67 -2.74 -26.37
C ILE A 58 10.28 -3.01 -27.76
N SER A 59 9.67 -3.92 -28.49
CA SER A 59 10.05 -4.24 -29.87
C SER A 59 9.20 -3.45 -30.87
N GLY A 60 9.87 -2.72 -31.77
CA GLY A 60 9.23 -2.02 -32.88
C GLY A 60 8.56 -0.69 -32.51
N GLY A 61 8.55 0.22 -33.51
CA GLY A 61 7.96 1.55 -33.40
C GLY A 61 8.92 2.62 -32.90
N GLU A 62 8.86 3.80 -33.51
CA GLU A 62 9.55 4.99 -33.03
C GLU A 62 8.75 5.56 -31.85
N LEU A 63 9.43 5.73 -30.71
CA LEU A 63 8.87 6.42 -29.56
C LEU A 63 9.30 7.88 -29.56
N LYS A 64 8.47 8.74 -28.98
CA LYS A 64 8.85 10.12 -28.67
C LYS A 64 9.42 10.14 -27.25
N PRO A 65 10.74 10.24 -27.05
CA PRO A 65 11.31 10.29 -25.71
C PRO A 65 11.04 11.62 -25.02
N LEU A 66 10.89 11.59 -23.70
CA LEU A 66 10.90 12.80 -22.89
C LEU A 66 12.33 13.27 -22.67
N ALA A 67 12.53 14.58 -22.73
CA ALA A 67 13.82 15.20 -22.53
C ALA A 67 14.04 15.54 -21.05
N PHE A 68 15.24 15.27 -20.55
CA PHE A 68 15.61 15.52 -19.16
C PHE A 68 15.94 17.00 -18.96
N ARG A 69 15.50 17.56 -17.83
CA ARG A 69 15.82 18.93 -17.47
C ARG A 69 17.26 19.08 -17.00
N LYS A 70 18.00 20.05 -17.52
CA LYS A 70 19.36 20.38 -17.04
C LYS A 70 19.38 21.32 -15.84
N SER A 71 18.43 22.24 -15.75
CA SER A 71 18.37 23.22 -14.67
C SER A 71 17.97 22.57 -13.34
N PRO A 72 18.60 22.94 -12.21
CA PRO A 72 18.21 22.45 -10.89
C PRO A 72 16.74 22.75 -10.58
N THR A 73 16.05 21.77 -9.99
CA THR A 73 14.70 21.94 -9.44
C THR A 73 14.66 23.02 -8.36
N ARG A 74 13.65 23.89 -8.39
CA ARG A 74 13.44 24.94 -7.38
C ARG A 74 12.18 24.68 -6.55
N LEU A 75 12.18 25.20 -5.32
CA LEU A 75 10.97 25.21 -4.48
C LEU A 75 9.89 26.09 -5.12
N GLY A 76 8.64 25.66 -5.02
CA GLY A 76 7.48 26.35 -5.58
C GLY A 76 7.34 26.24 -7.10
N GLU A 77 8.22 25.48 -7.77
CA GLU A 77 8.18 25.29 -9.21
C GLU A 77 6.93 24.50 -9.62
N ASP A 78 6.15 25.04 -10.55
CA ASP A 78 4.97 24.39 -11.07
C ASP A 78 5.32 23.14 -11.87
N ILE A 79 4.57 22.08 -11.64
CA ILE A 79 4.77 20.78 -12.25
C ILE A 79 3.47 20.17 -12.73
N VAL A 80 3.62 19.22 -13.65
CA VAL A 80 2.55 18.36 -14.13
C VAL A 80 2.99 16.90 -13.99
N ALA A 81 2.18 16.09 -13.31
CA ALA A 81 2.37 14.65 -13.27
C ALA A 81 1.41 13.98 -14.26
N VAL A 82 1.92 13.01 -15.00
CA VAL A 82 1.16 12.27 -16.03
C VAL A 82 1.21 10.79 -15.71
N GLY A 83 0.07 10.10 -15.77
CA GLY A 83 0.05 8.66 -15.57
C GLY A 83 -1.32 8.02 -15.68
N TYR A 84 -1.40 6.76 -15.26
CA TYR A 84 -2.58 5.90 -15.36
C TYR A 84 -3.07 5.48 -13.97
N PRO A 85 -3.54 6.43 -13.12
CA PRO A 85 -4.01 6.11 -11.79
C PRO A 85 -5.26 5.26 -11.87
N LEU A 86 -5.33 4.23 -11.03
CA LEU A 86 -6.50 3.38 -10.86
C LEU A 86 -7.07 2.87 -12.20
N ALA A 87 -6.24 2.60 -13.20
CA ALA A 87 -6.70 2.24 -14.55
C ALA A 87 -7.39 0.85 -14.63
N THR A 88 -7.55 0.17 -13.50
CA THR A 88 -8.42 -1.03 -13.34
C THR A 88 -9.79 -0.70 -12.73
N LEU A 89 -10.02 0.55 -12.31
CA LEU A 89 -11.21 1.06 -11.61
C LEU A 89 -11.81 2.33 -12.26
N LEU A 90 -10.98 3.15 -12.91
CA LEU A 90 -11.33 4.38 -13.62
C LEU A 90 -11.11 4.19 -15.14
N ALA A 91 -11.40 5.23 -15.94
CA ALA A 91 -11.17 5.17 -17.38
C ALA A 91 -9.71 4.85 -17.72
N ASP A 92 -9.51 3.94 -18.68
CA ASP A 92 -8.22 3.50 -19.24
C ASP A 92 -7.38 4.62 -19.91
N SER A 93 -7.85 5.87 -19.84
CA SER A 93 -7.16 7.04 -20.38
C SER A 93 -6.17 7.63 -19.38
N VAL A 94 -5.09 8.17 -19.93
CA VAL A 94 -4.09 8.95 -19.18
C VAL A 94 -4.77 10.05 -18.36
N LYS A 95 -4.24 10.29 -17.17
CA LYS A 95 -4.65 11.38 -16.28
C LYS A 95 -3.48 12.31 -16.06
N ILE A 96 -3.85 13.56 -15.83
CA ILE A 96 -2.93 14.67 -15.69
C ILE A 96 -3.32 15.42 -14.43
N THR A 97 -2.36 15.63 -13.57
CA THR A 97 -2.54 16.35 -12.32
C THR A 97 -1.48 17.44 -12.21
N THR A 98 -1.87 18.60 -11.71
CA THR A 98 -0.98 19.75 -11.54
C THR A 98 -0.66 19.97 -10.07
N GLY A 99 0.49 20.59 -9.81
CA GLY A 99 0.95 20.95 -8.48
C GLY A 99 2.24 21.73 -8.56
N ASN A 100 3.00 21.71 -7.48
CA ASN A 100 4.30 22.35 -7.37
C ASN A 100 5.27 21.49 -6.54
N VAL A 101 6.55 21.88 -6.57
CA VAL A 101 7.60 21.30 -5.73
C VAL A 101 7.53 21.92 -4.33
N ASN A 102 7.20 21.10 -3.34
CA ASN A 102 7.08 21.49 -1.93
C ASN A 102 8.42 21.41 -1.18
N ALA A 103 9.25 20.42 -1.52
CA ALA A 103 10.55 20.22 -0.88
C ALA A 103 11.57 19.62 -1.86
N LEU A 104 12.84 19.95 -1.63
CA LEU A 104 13.98 19.42 -2.39
C LEU A 104 14.60 18.18 -1.71
N ALA A 105 13.83 17.47 -0.89
CA ALA A 105 14.25 16.18 -0.36
C ALA A 105 13.01 15.35 -0.04
N GLY A 106 13.19 14.03 0.02
CA GLY A 106 12.20 13.09 0.50
C GLY A 106 12.23 12.93 2.01
N ILE A 107 11.63 11.83 2.47
CA ILE A 107 11.61 11.41 3.88
C ILE A 107 13.02 11.40 4.44
N ARG A 108 13.19 11.91 5.67
CA ARG A 108 14.49 11.93 6.38
C ARG A 108 15.62 12.60 5.58
N ASN A 109 15.29 13.63 4.82
CA ASN A 109 16.22 14.37 3.97
C ASN A 109 16.88 13.53 2.86
N ASP A 110 16.22 12.47 2.39
CA ASP A 110 16.71 11.69 1.26
C ASP A 110 16.72 12.55 -0.01
N THR A 111 17.92 12.95 -0.44
CA THR A 111 18.13 13.88 -1.55
C THR A 111 17.82 13.27 -2.90
N ARG A 112 17.58 11.95 -2.98
CA ARG A 112 17.17 11.29 -4.24
C ARG A 112 15.76 11.67 -4.68
N TYR A 113 14.96 12.21 -3.77
CA TYR A 113 13.56 12.56 -4.01
C TYR A 113 13.34 14.07 -3.95
N ILE A 114 12.20 14.48 -4.51
CA ILE A 114 11.54 15.76 -4.28
C ILE A 114 10.13 15.49 -3.73
N GLN A 115 9.66 16.38 -2.87
CA GLN A 115 8.27 16.37 -2.44
C GLN A 115 7.44 17.25 -3.38
N ILE A 116 6.29 16.73 -3.79
CA ILE A 116 5.37 17.38 -4.71
C ILE A 116 3.97 17.46 -4.09
N SER A 117 3.23 18.52 -4.41
CA SER A 117 1.83 18.69 -3.97
C SER A 117 0.83 17.97 -4.86
N THR A 118 1.25 17.56 -6.05
CA THR A 118 0.37 16.95 -7.05
C THR A 118 -0.32 15.68 -6.52
N PRO A 119 -1.64 15.51 -6.70
CA PRO A 119 -2.33 14.29 -6.30
C PRO A 119 -1.79 13.05 -7.02
N ILE A 120 -1.27 12.10 -6.25
CA ILE A 120 -0.76 10.81 -6.73
C ILE A 120 -1.58 9.66 -6.13
N GLN A 121 -1.86 8.64 -6.94
CA GLN A 121 -2.60 7.43 -6.55
C GLN A 121 -1.90 6.17 -7.08
N PRO A 122 -2.23 4.96 -6.58
CA PRO A 122 -1.78 3.72 -7.19
C PRO A 122 -2.05 3.71 -8.71
N GLY A 123 -1.04 3.32 -9.49
CA GLY A 123 -1.05 3.41 -10.95
C GLY A 123 -0.21 4.56 -11.52
N ASN A 124 0.04 5.63 -10.75
CA ASN A 124 0.95 6.71 -11.16
C ASN A 124 2.43 6.38 -10.96
N SER A 125 2.77 5.35 -10.17
CA SER A 125 4.17 4.91 -9.98
C SER A 125 4.86 4.71 -11.33
N GLY A 126 6.02 5.34 -11.49
CA GLY A 126 6.83 5.32 -12.70
C GLY A 126 6.45 6.37 -13.74
N GLY A 127 5.39 7.15 -13.51
CA GLY A 127 4.95 8.22 -14.39
C GLY A 127 5.80 9.49 -14.30
N PRO A 128 5.97 10.24 -15.39
CA PRO A 128 6.82 11.42 -15.41
C PRO A 128 6.17 12.59 -14.65
N VAL A 129 7.02 13.36 -13.98
CA VAL A 129 6.73 14.68 -13.44
C VAL A 129 7.55 15.68 -14.27
N VAL A 130 6.87 16.57 -14.97
CA VAL A 130 7.49 17.54 -15.88
C VAL A 130 7.28 18.98 -15.42
N ASP A 131 8.18 19.87 -15.83
CA ASP A 131 7.98 21.32 -15.69
C ASP A 131 7.02 21.88 -16.77
N ARG A 132 6.82 23.19 -16.79
CA ARG A 132 5.93 23.88 -17.74
C ARG A 132 6.39 23.84 -19.19
N ASP A 133 7.66 23.55 -19.42
CA ASP A 133 8.24 23.39 -20.75
C ASP A 133 8.14 21.93 -21.23
N GLY A 134 7.74 21.01 -20.34
CA GLY A 134 7.60 19.59 -20.61
C GLY A 134 8.88 18.79 -20.39
N TYR A 135 9.88 19.38 -19.73
CA TYR A 135 11.10 18.69 -19.38
C TYR A 135 10.92 17.86 -18.12
N LEU A 136 11.49 16.65 -18.13
CA LEU A 136 11.40 15.73 -17.01
C LEU A 136 12.16 16.28 -15.81
N LEU A 137 11.44 16.40 -14.70
CA LEU A 137 11.92 16.91 -13.42
C LEU A 137 11.97 15.79 -12.37
N GLY A 138 11.08 14.80 -12.47
CA GLY A 138 11.12 13.61 -11.63
C GLY A 138 10.23 12.46 -12.11
N ILE A 139 10.24 11.36 -11.35
CA ILE A 139 9.49 10.13 -11.62
C ILE A 139 8.64 9.84 -10.39
N THR A 140 7.33 9.82 -10.57
CA THR A 140 6.37 9.62 -9.47
C THR A 140 6.62 8.30 -8.76
N SER A 141 6.72 8.30 -7.43
CA SER A 141 6.72 7.08 -6.62
C SER A 141 5.48 7.04 -5.72
N ALA A 142 4.44 6.34 -6.17
CA ALA A 142 3.21 6.20 -5.39
C ALA A 142 3.42 5.28 -4.19
N THR A 143 4.34 4.31 -4.27
CA THR A 143 4.70 3.43 -3.15
C THR A 143 5.39 4.18 -2.04
N LEU A 144 6.34 5.08 -2.34
CA LEU A 144 6.94 5.91 -1.29
C LEU A 144 5.91 6.86 -0.67
N SER A 145 5.03 7.45 -1.49
CA SER A 145 3.96 8.33 -0.99
C SER A 145 2.97 7.57 -0.09
N LYS A 146 2.57 6.36 -0.50
CA LYS A 146 1.73 5.44 0.30
C LYS A 146 2.45 5.00 1.57
N LYS A 147 3.69 4.51 1.47
CA LYS A 147 4.50 4.12 2.62
C LYS A 147 4.71 5.29 3.57
N THR A 148 4.93 6.50 3.07
CA THR A 148 5.01 7.70 3.92
C THR A 148 3.69 7.93 4.63
N ALA A 149 2.56 7.91 3.92
CA ALA A 149 1.23 8.07 4.50
C ALA A 149 0.91 6.97 5.53
N ASP A 150 1.38 5.73 5.30
CA ASP A 150 1.27 4.59 6.19
C ASP A 150 2.20 4.76 7.42
N ASP A 151 3.46 5.15 7.22
CA ASP A 151 4.52 5.37 8.25
C ASP A 151 4.18 6.56 9.17
N ILE A 152 3.74 7.69 8.61
CA ILE A 152 3.31 8.88 9.38
C ILE A 152 1.87 8.75 9.87
N GLY A 153 1.14 7.73 9.37
CA GLY A 153 -0.24 7.38 9.67
C GLY A 153 -1.28 8.50 9.60
N ILE A 154 -0.95 9.62 8.98
CA ILE A 154 -1.93 10.58 8.51
C ILE A 154 -1.93 10.42 6.99
N THR A 155 -3.10 10.44 6.35
CA THR A 155 -3.13 10.71 4.91
C THR A 155 -2.72 12.18 4.77
N ALA A 156 -1.42 12.46 4.75
CA ALA A 156 -0.91 13.80 4.57
C ALA A 156 -1.31 14.23 3.16
N GLN A 157 -2.39 15.00 3.08
CA GLN A 157 -2.86 15.52 1.82
C GLN A 157 -1.74 16.35 1.20
N ASN A 158 -1.45 16.11 -0.08
CA ASN A 158 -0.40 16.81 -0.84
C ASN A 158 1.05 16.54 -0.36
N VAL A 159 1.29 15.39 0.28
CA VAL A 159 2.65 14.88 0.54
C VAL A 159 2.89 13.67 -0.35
N ASN A 160 3.34 13.95 -1.58
CA ASN A 160 3.72 12.94 -2.54
C ASN A 160 5.18 13.12 -2.93
N PHE A 161 5.80 12.07 -3.46
CA PHE A 161 7.21 12.08 -3.80
C PHE A 161 7.46 11.68 -5.25
N ALA A 162 8.48 12.28 -5.83
CA ALA A 162 9.06 11.85 -7.09
C ALA A 162 10.57 11.65 -6.93
N ILE A 163 11.10 10.59 -7.54
CA ILE A 163 12.53 10.38 -7.70
C ILE A 163 13.04 11.47 -8.64
N ARG A 164 14.17 12.11 -8.31
CA ARG A 164 14.74 13.18 -9.15
C ARG A 164 15.13 12.66 -10.52
N ALA A 165 14.90 13.47 -11.54
CA ALA A 165 15.35 13.17 -12.90
C ALA A 165 16.86 12.91 -12.97
N SER A 166 17.68 13.58 -12.16
CA SER A 166 19.14 13.35 -12.11
C SER A 166 19.53 11.96 -11.61
N VAL A 167 18.73 11.35 -10.71
CA VAL A 167 18.96 9.96 -10.26
C VAL A 167 18.64 8.99 -11.41
N ALA A 168 17.56 9.25 -12.15
CA ALA A 168 17.22 8.48 -13.34
C ALA A 168 18.21 8.66 -14.48
N GLU A 169 18.77 9.86 -14.69
CA GLU A 169 19.82 10.13 -15.68
C GLU A 169 21.07 9.29 -15.37
N LEU A 170 21.55 9.29 -14.12
CA LEU A 170 22.68 8.46 -13.69
C LEU A 170 22.40 6.95 -13.85
N PHE A 171 21.18 6.51 -13.53
CA PHE A 171 20.78 5.13 -13.76
C PHE A 171 20.83 4.79 -15.25
N MET A 172 20.25 5.62 -16.12
CA MET A 172 20.29 5.41 -17.57
C MET A 172 21.71 5.36 -18.12
N GLU A 173 22.59 6.26 -17.70
CA GLU A 173 24.01 6.27 -18.06
C GLU A 173 24.69 4.96 -17.66
N SER A 174 24.42 4.45 -16.45
CA SER A 174 24.94 3.15 -15.99
C SER A 174 24.48 1.97 -16.85
N GLN A 175 23.32 2.11 -17.50
CA GLN A 175 22.76 1.12 -18.43
C GLN A 175 23.19 1.36 -19.89
N SER A 176 24.12 2.29 -20.13
CA SER A 176 24.54 2.73 -21.48
C SER A 176 23.38 3.27 -22.34
N LEU A 177 22.39 3.91 -21.70
CA LEU A 177 21.29 4.58 -22.36
C LEU A 177 21.51 6.09 -22.30
N VAL A 178 21.53 6.75 -23.46
CA VAL A 178 21.73 8.20 -23.55
C VAL A 178 20.39 8.90 -23.37
N ALA A 179 20.28 9.71 -22.31
CA ALA A 179 19.13 10.56 -22.09
C ALA A 179 19.08 11.67 -23.16
N GLN A 180 17.91 11.85 -23.78
CA GLN A 180 17.66 13.01 -24.62
C GLN A 180 17.68 14.25 -23.73
N THR A 181 18.54 15.20 -24.04
CA THR A 181 18.66 16.43 -23.28
C THR A 181 18.49 17.60 -24.24
N PRO A 182 17.68 18.62 -23.93
CA PRO A 182 17.51 19.73 -24.85
C PRO A 182 18.85 20.48 -24.99
N GLU A 183 19.25 20.74 -26.23
CA GLU A 183 20.18 21.83 -26.51
C GLU A 183 19.43 23.13 -26.22
N ASN A 184 20.00 23.97 -25.33
CA ASN A 184 19.51 25.28 -24.88
C ASN A 184 18.27 25.79 -25.63
N ALA A 185 17.07 25.41 -25.17
CA ALA A 185 15.84 25.91 -25.74
C ALA A 185 15.67 27.37 -25.31
N GLU A 186 15.54 28.26 -26.29
CA GLU A 186 15.11 29.65 -26.05
C GLU A 186 13.81 29.63 -25.26
N LYS A 187 13.67 30.53 -24.28
CA LYS A 187 12.46 30.65 -23.43
C LYS A 187 11.23 30.80 -24.30
N SER A 188 10.51 29.70 -24.51
CA SER A 188 9.20 29.69 -25.14
C SER A 188 8.15 30.26 -24.20
N GLU A 189 7.11 30.87 -24.78
CA GLU A 189 5.93 31.36 -24.06
C GLU A 189 5.33 30.26 -23.16
N PRO A 190 4.78 30.60 -21.99
CA PRO A 190 4.20 29.62 -21.07
C PRO A 190 3.15 28.76 -21.77
N VAL A 191 3.42 27.46 -21.85
CA VAL A 191 2.51 26.49 -22.47
C VAL A 191 1.36 26.21 -21.50
N SER A 192 0.12 26.21 -22.01
CA SER A 192 -1.04 25.86 -21.17
C SER A 192 -0.91 24.40 -20.69
N THR A 193 -1.53 24.05 -19.56
CA THR A 193 -1.52 22.65 -19.08
C THR A 193 -2.10 21.69 -20.14
N ALA A 194 -3.08 22.14 -20.94
CA ALA A 194 -3.68 21.34 -22.00
C ALA A 194 -2.71 21.12 -23.17
N ASP A 195 -2.03 22.17 -23.63
CA ASP A 195 -1.04 22.02 -24.70
C ASP A 195 0.17 21.18 -24.24
N LEU A 196 0.53 21.28 -22.96
CA LEU A 196 1.57 20.45 -22.36
C LEU A 196 1.13 18.98 -22.30
N ALA A 197 -0.13 18.72 -21.96
CA ALA A 197 -0.73 17.38 -21.99
C ALA A 197 -0.56 16.73 -23.36
N ASP A 198 -0.92 17.45 -24.43
CA ASP A 198 -0.84 16.95 -25.80
C ASP A 198 0.61 16.67 -26.23
N ARG A 199 1.58 17.43 -25.70
CA ARG A 199 3.01 17.23 -25.98
C ARG A 199 3.60 16.00 -25.28
N VAL A 200 3.23 15.77 -24.02
CA VAL A 200 3.86 14.79 -23.12
C VAL A 200 3.18 13.42 -23.21
N THR A 201 1.85 13.38 -23.23
CA THR A 201 1.04 12.15 -23.20
C THR A 201 1.44 11.08 -24.24
N PRO A 202 1.78 11.40 -25.49
CA PRO A 202 2.22 10.41 -26.48
C PRO A 202 3.47 9.61 -26.08
N SER A 203 4.22 10.11 -25.09
CA SER A 203 5.44 9.51 -24.57
C SER A 203 5.20 8.65 -23.33
N VAL A 204 3.96 8.62 -22.80
CA VAL A 204 3.60 7.99 -21.52
C VAL A 204 2.71 6.78 -21.77
N PHE A 205 3.00 5.67 -21.09
CA PHE A 205 2.37 4.38 -21.32
C PHE A 205 1.94 3.71 -20.01
N GLN A 206 0.86 2.94 -20.08
CA GLN A 206 0.44 2.06 -18.99
C GLN A 206 1.29 0.79 -19.00
N ILE A 207 1.85 0.43 -17.84
CA ILE A 207 2.64 -0.78 -17.65
C ILE A 207 1.80 -1.79 -16.89
N LEU A 208 1.69 -3.00 -17.43
CA LEU A 208 0.93 -4.11 -16.86
C LEU A 208 1.88 -5.24 -16.49
N CYS A 209 1.86 -5.61 -15.22
CA CYS A 209 2.64 -6.70 -14.67
C CYS A 209 1.77 -7.94 -14.49
N TYR A 210 2.19 -9.07 -15.06
CA TYR A 210 1.53 -10.35 -14.86
C TYR A 210 2.42 -11.30 -14.03
N PRO A 211 1.84 -12.06 -13.09
CA PRO A 211 2.58 -12.99 -12.24
C PRO A 211 3.27 -14.10 -13.05
N LYS A 212 4.37 -14.61 -12.48
CA LYS A 212 4.97 -15.88 -12.91
C LYS A 212 3.94 -17.00 -12.75
N ALA A 213 3.86 -17.93 -13.70
CA ALA A 213 2.94 -19.04 -13.62
C ALA A 213 3.29 -19.95 -12.42
N VAL A 214 2.35 -20.16 -11.50
CA VAL A 214 2.50 -21.10 -10.38
C VAL A 214 1.85 -22.44 -10.76
N ALA A 215 2.53 -23.56 -10.51
CA ALA A 215 1.97 -24.90 -10.71
C ALA A 215 0.87 -25.21 -9.67
N PRO A 216 -0.20 -25.95 -10.02
CA PRO A 216 -1.32 -26.18 -9.10
C PRO A 216 -0.95 -27.16 -7.98
N ALA A 217 -1.24 -26.79 -6.73
CA ALA A 217 -1.11 -27.66 -5.56
C ALA A 217 -2.37 -28.55 -5.40
N THR A 218 -2.16 -29.84 -5.15
CA THR A 218 -3.16 -30.90 -4.99
C THR A 218 -3.99 -30.74 -3.71
N ALA A 219 -5.30 -30.98 -3.83
CA ALA A 219 -6.28 -30.88 -2.75
C ALA A 219 -6.19 -32.03 -1.72
N MET A 220 -6.31 -31.72 -0.43
CA MET A 220 -6.57 -32.69 0.64
C MET A 220 -7.96 -32.46 1.23
N THR A 221 -8.70 -33.55 1.43
CA THR A 221 -10.08 -33.63 1.92
C THR A 221 -10.18 -33.46 3.45
N PRO A 222 -11.20 -32.77 3.97
CA PRO A 222 -11.41 -32.63 5.42
C PRO A 222 -12.23 -33.78 6.03
N LYS A 223 -11.91 -34.14 7.28
CA LYS A 223 -12.63 -35.09 8.15
C LYS A 223 -13.46 -34.31 9.19
N ALA A 224 -14.63 -34.84 9.54
CA ALA A 224 -15.69 -34.20 10.34
C ALA A 224 -15.34 -33.94 11.83
N PRO A 225 -16.01 -32.99 12.52
CA PRO A 225 -15.75 -32.65 13.92
C PRO A 225 -16.68 -33.38 14.91
N ASP A 226 -16.17 -33.62 16.11
CA ASP A 226 -16.91 -34.07 17.30
C ASP A 226 -17.41 -32.87 18.14
N VAL A 227 -18.55 -33.08 18.77
CA VAL A 227 -19.38 -32.12 19.52
C VAL A 227 -19.00 -32.13 20.99
N GLU A 228 -18.81 -30.96 21.61
CA GLU A 228 -18.93 -30.85 23.07
C GLU A 228 -19.61 -29.53 23.50
N GLN A 229 -20.32 -29.63 24.63
CA GLN A 229 -21.56 -28.95 24.96
C GLN A 229 -21.38 -27.65 25.77
N GLN A 230 -22.37 -26.76 25.63
CA GLN A 230 -22.51 -25.48 26.32
C GLN A 230 -23.53 -25.60 27.49
N PRO A 231 -23.31 -24.92 28.64
CA PRO A 231 -24.42 -24.60 29.55
C PRO A 231 -24.39 -23.12 30.04
N PRO A 232 -25.43 -22.61 30.73
CA PRO A 232 -26.55 -21.92 30.11
C PRO A 232 -26.67 -20.44 30.50
N SER A 233 -27.51 -19.74 29.74
CA SER A 233 -27.96 -18.36 29.93
C SER A 233 -28.70 -18.13 31.25
N ARG A 234 -28.47 -16.96 31.86
CA ARG A 234 -29.44 -16.30 32.76
C ARG A 234 -29.52 -14.81 32.43
N SER A 235 -30.75 -14.34 32.29
CA SER A 235 -31.12 -12.96 32.00
C SER A 235 -31.53 -12.21 33.27
N ALA A 236 -31.39 -10.88 33.19
CA ALA A 236 -32.03 -9.80 33.92
C ALA A 236 -31.62 -9.53 35.39
N ASN A 237 -30.94 -8.39 35.59
CA ASN A 237 -31.57 -7.20 36.18
C ASN A 237 -30.68 -5.95 36.03
N LEU A 238 -31.27 -4.83 35.57
CA LEU A 238 -30.70 -3.49 35.72
C LEU A 238 -30.80 -3.03 37.17
N PRO A 239 -29.84 -2.22 37.61
CA PRO A 239 -30.18 -0.97 38.25
C PRO A 239 -29.53 0.21 37.55
N THR A 240 -30.35 1.22 37.33
CA THR A 240 -29.97 2.62 37.09
C THR A 240 -29.20 3.18 38.29
N ASN A 241 -27.99 3.71 38.07
CA ASN A 241 -27.71 5.10 38.41
C ASN A 241 -26.38 5.58 37.82
N ARG A 242 -26.38 6.87 37.48
CA ARG A 242 -25.26 7.66 36.92
C ARG A 242 -23.93 7.42 37.65
N ALA A 243 -22.88 7.17 36.88
CA ALA A 243 -21.51 7.56 37.19
C ALA A 243 -20.76 7.75 35.87
N SER A 244 -20.11 8.91 35.73
CA SER A 244 -19.08 9.30 34.76
C SER A 244 -18.87 8.40 33.54
N SER A 245 -19.05 8.95 32.34
CA SER A 245 -18.34 8.49 31.15
C SER A 245 -16.83 8.66 31.40
N GLU A 246 -16.21 7.68 32.06
CA GLU A 246 -14.78 7.44 31.92
C GLU A 246 -14.60 7.12 30.44
N GLU A 247 -14.07 8.08 29.68
CA GLU A 247 -13.55 7.76 28.36
C GLU A 247 -12.55 6.62 28.56
N ALA A 248 -12.83 5.46 27.95
CA ALA A 248 -11.91 4.33 28.00
C ALA A 248 -10.54 4.83 27.56
N SER A 249 -9.53 4.66 28.42
CA SER A 249 -8.16 5.10 28.11
C SER A 249 -7.74 4.55 26.74
N LEU A 250 -7.19 5.45 25.91
CA LEU A 250 -6.64 5.11 24.61
C LEU A 250 -5.17 4.66 24.70
N ASP A 251 -4.67 4.40 25.91
CA ASP A 251 -3.34 3.87 26.13
C ASP A 251 -3.28 2.40 25.71
N VAL A 252 -2.30 2.09 24.87
CA VAL A 252 -2.01 0.71 24.45
C VAL A 252 -1.13 0.05 25.51
N PRO A 253 -1.56 -1.07 26.11
CA PRO A 253 -0.72 -1.83 27.04
C PRO A 253 0.56 -2.32 26.36
N LEU A 254 1.67 -2.33 27.10
CA LEU A 254 2.93 -2.88 26.61
C LEU A 254 2.77 -4.37 26.30
N ALA A 255 3.08 -4.77 25.06
CA ALA A 255 3.09 -6.15 24.62
C ALA A 255 4.21 -6.92 25.34
N ARG A 256 3.84 -7.93 26.16
CA ARG A 256 4.79 -8.75 26.91
C ARG A 256 4.64 -10.24 26.65
N SER A 257 3.40 -10.68 26.47
CA SER A 257 3.10 -12.08 26.17
C SER A 257 1.89 -12.19 25.27
N GLY A 258 1.78 -13.32 24.61
CA GLY A 258 0.67 -13.61 23.74
C GLY A 258 0.73 -15.02 23.19
N PHE A 259 0.00 -15.22 22.11
CA PHE A 259 0.05 -16.46 21.34
C PHE A 259 0.02 -16.16 19.84
N VAL A 260 0.58 -17.09 19.07
CA VAL A 260 0.58 -16.99 17.61
C VAL A 260 -0.86 -17.09 17.10
N ARG A 261 -1.22 -16.19 16.18
CA ARG A 261 -2.51 -16.21 15.52
C ARG A 261 -2.39 -15.65 14.11
N HIS A 262 -2.60 -16.49 13.11
CA HIS A 262 -2.43 -16.15 11.71
C HIS A 262 -3.49 -16.81 10.82
N PRO A 263 -3.93 -16.16 9.72
CA PRO A 263 -4.97 -16.69 8.84
C PRO A 263 -4.71 -18.06 8.23
N LYS A 264 -3.44 -18.45 8.10
CA LYS A 264 -3.06 -19.75 7.54
C LYS A 264 -2.92 -20.85 8.60
N GLY A 265 -3.26 -20.60 9.86
CA GLY A 265 -3.07 -21.56 10.96
C GLY A 265 -1.63 -21.67 11.47
N VAL A 266 -0.66 -21.13 10.73
CA VAL A 266 0.77 -21.06 11.07
C VAL A 266 1.32 -19.69 10.71
N ALA A 267 2.28 -19.18 11.49
CA ALA A 267 2.97 -17.92 11.25
C ALA A 267 4.49 -18.14 11.11
N PRO A 268 5.17 -17.44 10.19
CA PRO A 268 6.61 -17.56 10.05
C PRO A 268 7.34 -16.84 11.20
N ILE A 269 8.44 -17.42 11.66
CA ILE A 269 9.45 -16.72 12.48
C ILE A 269 10.61 -16.30 11.57
N LYS A 270 10.99 -15.03 11.64
CA LYS A 270 11.97 -14.38 10.78
C LYS A 270 13.30 -14.17 11.50
N MET A 271 14.39 -14.16 10.74
CA MET A 271 15.73 -13.92 11.28
C MET A 271 15.97 -12.46 11.69
N THR A 272 15.31 -11.52 10.99
CA THR A 272 15.38 -10.07 11.23
C THR A 272 13.98 -9.45 11.16
N ALA A 273 13.81 -8.25 11.70
CA ALA A 273 12.55 -7.49 11.72
C ALA A 273 12.18 -6.87 10.34
N THR A 274 12.17 -7.68 9.28
CA THR A 274 11.82 -7.25 7.92
C THR A 274 11.05 -8.35 7.16
N GLY A 275 10.17 -7.95 6.24
CA GLY A 275 9.30 -8.88 5.49
C GLY A 275 10.07 -9.90 4.65
N ASP A 276 11.13 -9.44 3.99
CA ASP A 276 11.97 -10.24 3.08
C ASP A 276 13.02 -11.09 3.81
N SER A 277 13.07 -10.98 5.14
CA SER A 277 13.98 -11.76 5.96
C SER A 277 13.77 -13.26 5.77
N LYS A 278 14.87 -14.02 5.85
CA LYS A 278 14.83 -15.49 5.83
C LYS A 278 13.93 -15.99 6.95
N THR A 279 12.98 -16.85 6.59
CA THR A 279 12.16 -17.58 7.55
C THR A 279 13.00 -18.69 8.19
N THR A 280 13.15 -18.67 9.51
CA THR A 280 13.90 -19.67 10.28
C THR A 280 13.02 -20.82 10.76
N GLY A 281 11.70 -20.63 10.75
CA GLY A 281 10.71 -21.66 11.08
C GLY A 281 9.27 -21.19 10.87
N GLN A 282 8.32 -22.09 11.12
CA GLN A 282 6.89 -21.75 11.19
C GLN A 282 6.33 -22.25 12.51
N VAL A 283 5.44 -21.45 13.10
CA VAL A 283 4.87 -21.67 14.42
C VAL A 283 3.35 -21.77 14.29
N PRO A 284 2.70 -22.82 14.79
CA PRO A 284 1.25 -22.98 14.69
C PRO A 284 0.50 -21.99 15.60
N ASN A 285 -0.72 -21.65 15.19
CA ASN A 285 -1.63 -20.85 16.00
C ASN A 285 -1.82 -21.47 17.39
N GLY A 286 -1.98 -20.64 18.41
CA GLY A 286 -2.09 -21.06 19.81
C GLY A 286 -0.75 -21.32 20.50
N SER A 287 0.38 -21.31 19.78
CA SER A 287 1.69 -21.40 20.42
C SER A 287 1.95 -20.16 21.28
N PRO A 288 2.39 -20.31 22.55
CA PRO A 288 2.67 -19.18 23.42
C PRO A 288 3.92 -18.43 22.95
N VAL A 289 3.89 -17.11 23.12
CA VAL A 289 4.90 -16.17 22.67
C VAL A 289 5.26 -15.25 23.84
N VAL A 290 6.55 -15.11 24.12
CA VAL A 290 7.07 -14.03 24.97
C VAL A 290 7.61 -12.93 24.09
N VAL A 291 7.11 -11.71 24.24
CA VAL A 291 7.60 -10.53 23.51
C VAL A 291 8.72 -9.90 24.34
N THR A 292 9.92 -9.88 23.76
CA THR A 292 11.12 -9.31 24.42
C THR A 292 11.36 -7.87 24.01
N GLU A 293 10.98 -7.51 22.78
CA GLU A 293 11.16 -6.17 22.24
C GLU A 293 10.08 -5.83 21.20
N VAL A 294 9.69 -4.56 21.13
CA VAL A 294 8.78 -4.01 20.13
C VAL A 294 9.57 -3.11 19.18
N LEU A 295 9.60 -3.47 17.90
CA LEU A 295 10.40 -2.85 16.85
C LEU A 295 9.50 -2.44 15.68
N GLY A 296 8.77 -1.33 15.85
CA GLY A 296 7.76 -0.89 14.88
C GLY A 296 6.70 -1.97 14.69
N ASP A 297 6.57 -2.49 13.46
CA ASP A 297 5.62 -3.55 13.12
C ASP A 297 6.09 -4.98 13.50
N TRP A 298 7.19 -5.11 14.22
CA TRP A 298 7.78 -6.40 14.55
C TRP A 298 7.91 -6.57 16.05
N TYR A 299 7.59 -7.77 16.52
CA TYR A 299 7.97 -8.22 17.84
C TYR A 299 9.21 -9.09 17.72
N GLN A 300 10.22 -8.79 18.53
CA GLN A 300 11.19 -9.81 18.88
C GLN A 300 10.51 -10.74 19.89
N VAL A 301 10.54 -12.03 19.56
CA VAL A 301 9.80 -13.05 20.28
C VAL A 301 10.69 -14.20 20.69
N THR A 302 10.35 -14.83 21.82
CA THR A 302 10.90 -16.11 22.23
C THR A 302 9.77 -17.15 22.31
N ILE A 303 9.96 -18.27 21.62
CA ILE A 303 8.99 -19.35 21.48
C ILE A 303 9.71 -20.68 21.70
N GLY A 304 9.36 -21.42 22.75
CA GLY A 304 9.98 -22.72 23.05
C GLY A 304 11.51 -22.67 23.25
N GLY A 305 12.05 -21.54 23.70
CA GLY A 305 13.50 -21.33 23.90
C GLY A 305 14.28 -20.85 22.67
N ALA A 306 13.63 -20.73 21.51
CA ALA A 306 14.22 -20.11 20.31
C ALA A 306 13.73 -18.66 20.15
N SER A 307 14.62 -17.77 19.71
CA SER A 307 14.30 -16.36 19.47
C SER A 307 14.26 -16.02 17.98
N GLY A 308 13.45 -15.03 17.63
CA GLY A 308 13.35 -14.49 16.28
C GLY A 308 12.36 -13.35 16.22
N TYR A 309 11.90 -13.01 15.00
CA TYR A 309 11.00 -11.89 14.79
C TYR A 309 9.68 -12.35 14.18
N MET A 310 8.57 -11.83 14.70
CA MET A 310 7.23 -12.02 14.14
C MET A 310 6.59 -10.66 13.92
N HIS A 311 5.89 -10.50 12.80
CA HIS A 311 5.11 -9.30 12.57
C HIS A 311 4.01 -9.19 13.63
N TYR A 312 3.74 -7.98 14.12
CA TYR A 312 2.81 -7.75 15.24
C TYR A 312 1.41 -8.30 14.97
N SER A 313 0.97 -8.26 13.71
CA SER A 313 -0.34 -8.79 13.30
C SER A 313 -0.44 -10.32 13.33
N TRP A 314 0.66 -11.04 13.61
CA TRP A 314 0.67 -12.50 13.75
C TRP A 314 0.65 -12.96 15.21
N VAL A 315 0.69 -12.02 16.15
CA VAL A 315 0.74 -12.31 17.58
C VAL A 315 -0.46 -11.63 18.24
N ARG A 316 -1.30 -12.42 18.90
CA ARG A 316 -2.37 -11.92 19.76
C ARG A 316 -1.79 -11.70 21.14
N ILE A 317 -1.90 -10.48 21.67
CA ILE A 317 -1.33 -10.10 22.97
C ILE A 317 -2.34 -10.38 24.09
N ASP A 318 -1.89 -11.02 25.18
CA ASP A 318 -2.76 -11.42 26.31
C ASP A 318 -3.23 -10.21 27.13
N GLN A 319 -2.45 -9.12 27.11
CA GLN A 319 -2.75 -7.89 27.85
C GLN A 319 -3.85 -7.04 27.19
N PHE A 320 -4.38 -7.46 26.04
CA PHE A 320 -5.42 -6.73 25.32
C PHE A 320 -6.80 -7.24 25.76
N ASP A 321 -7.68 -6.32 26.17
CA ASP A 321 -9.01 -6.62 26.70
C ASP A 321 -10.00 -7.18 25.66
N GLU A 322 -9.72 -7.01 24.36
CA GLU A 322 -10.54 -7.58 23.29
C GLU A 322 -10.58 -9.12 23.44
N PRO A 323 -11.75 -9.76 23.49
CA PRO A 323 -11.82 -11.19 23.77
C PRO A 323 -11.13 -11.99 22.67
N ALA A 324 -10.34 -12.99 23.10
CA ALA A 324 -9.80 -14.00 22.22
C ALA A 324 -10.93 -14.93 21.75
N SER A 325 -11.64 -14.53 20.69
CA SER A 325 -12.67 -15.36 20.03
C SER A 325 -12.15 -15.89 18.70
N ASP A 326 -12.61 -17.07 18.28
CA ASP A 326 -12.37 -17.63 16.94
C ASP A 326 -13.12 -16.93 15.81
N GLY A 327 -13.81 -15.84 16.12
CA GLY A 327 -14.49 -15.02 15.15
C GLY A 327 -13.55 -14.20 14.27
N ARG A 328 -14.13 -13.54 13.27
CA ARG A 328 -13.49 -12.58 12.39
C ARG A 328 -14.15 -11.23 12.49
N PHE A 329 -13.32 -10.21 12.49
CA PHE A 329 -13.75 -8.83 12.32
C PHE A 329 -13.77 -8.50 10.83
N VAL A 330 -14.74 -7.69 10.41
CA VAL A 330 -14.71 -7.04 9.09
C VAL A 330 -14.29 -5.59 9.32
N GLN A 331 -12.99 -5.32 9.21
CA GLN A 331 -12.43 -3.98 9.34
C GLN A 331 -12.74 -3.17 8.08
N ILE A 332 -13.38 -2.03 8.25
CA ILE A 332 -13.82 -1.19 7.14
C ILE A 332 -12.84 -0.05 6.93
N LYS A 333 -12.36 0.55 8.03
CA LYS A 333 -11.48 1.72 7.98
C LYS A 333 -10.77 1.91 9.32
N SER A 334 -9.74 2.73 9.35
CA SER A 334 -9.07 3.16 10.59
C SER A 334 -8.97 4.68 10.65
N PHE A 335 -8.99 5.22 11.87
CA PHE A 335 -8.94 6.64 12.18
C PHE A 335 -7.88 6.93 13.24
N ARG A 336 -7.39 8.17 13.28
CA ARG A 336 -6.42 8.61 14.30
C ARG A 336 -7.08 8.96 15.62
N THR A 337 -8.30 9.47 15.57
CA THR A 337 -9.03 9.91 16.76
C THR A 337 -10.30 9.11 16.92
N LEU A 338 -10.74 8.95 18.17
CA LEU A 338 -12.02 8.32 18.46
C LEU A 338 -13.19 9.16 17.94
N ASP A 339 -13.03 10.49 17.86
CA ASP A 339 -14.07 11.39 17.38
C ASP A 339 -14.30 11.28 15.87
N ASP A 340 -13.25 11.17 15.06
CA ASP A 340 -13.39 10.92 13.62
C ASP A 340 -14.06 9.56 13.36
N ALA A 341 -13.68 8.54 14.14
CA ALA A 341 -14.33 7.23 14.09
C ALA A 341 -15.81 7.33 14.46
N ARG A 342 -16.16 8.05 15.54
CA ARG A 342 -17.56 8.28 15.96
C ARG A 342 -18.36 9.02 14.87
N LEU A 343 -17.77 10.03 14.23
CA LEU A 343 -18.42 10.77 13.14
C LEU A 343 -18.68 9.88 11.94
N PHE A 344 -17.70 9.05 11.55
CA PHE A 344 -17.86 8.07 10.49
C PHE A 344 -18.95 7.04 10.81
N ILE A 345 -18.95 6.50 12.04
CA ILE A 345 -19.95 5.53 12.50
C ILE A 345 -21.36 6.14 12.47
N LYS A 346 -21.54 7.39 12.93
CA LYS A 346 -22.84 8.09 12.89
C LYS A 346 -23.41 8.26 11.48
N GLY A 347 -22.54 8.38 10.47
CA GLY A 347 -22.95 8.51 9.06
C GLY A 347 -23.15 7.16 8.35
N SER A 348 -22.88 6.05 9.02
CA SER A 348 -22.96 4.71 8.41
C SER A 348 -24.40 4.20 8.38
N ALA A 349 -24.77 3.58 7.26
CA ALA A 349 -26.05 2.88 7.12
C ALA A 349 -26.03 1.46 7.73
N VAL A 350 -24.85 0.96 8.11
CA VAL A 350 -24.67 -0.35 8.74
C VAL A 350 -24.13 -0.20 10.17
N PRO A 351 -24.50 -1.08 11.13
CA PRO A 351 -24.01 -1.03 12.50
C PRO A 351 -22.50 -1.27 12.56
N LEU A 352 -21.77 -0.33 13.16
CA LEU A 352 -20.30 -0.35 13.26
C LEU A 352 -19.84 -0.21 14.70
N SER A 353 -18.66 -0.74 14.98
CA SER A 353 -17.96 -0.59 16.26
C SER A 353 -16.56 -0.04 16.05
N ALA A 354 -16.02 0.62 17.09
CA ALA A 354 -14.67 1.15 17.09
C ALA A 354 -13.80 0.42 18.13
N HIS A 355 -12.61 0.03 17.71
CA HIS A 355 -11.62 -0.69 18.51
C HIS A 355 -10.30 0.10 18.52
N LEU A 356 -9.68 0.24 19.68
CA LEU A 356 -8.30 0.71 19.77
C LEU A 356 -7.37 -0.39 19.26
N ALA A 357 -6.47 -0.08 18.34
CA ALA A 357 -5.47 -0.99 17.82
C ALA A 357 -4.12 -0.80 18.52
N ALA A 358 -3.27 -1.81 18.48
CA ALA A 358 -1.96 -1.87 19.14
C ALA A 358 -0.97 -0.78 18.69
N ASN A 359 -1.21 -0.19 17.51
CA ASN A 359 -0.45 0.94 16.98
C ASN A 359 -1.06 2.31 17.37
N GLY A 360 -2.06 2.34 18.25
CA GLY A 360 -2.74 3.55 18.74
C GLY A 360 -3.85 4.09 17.84
N TRP A 361 -4.19 3.41 16.74
CA TRP A 361 -5.28 3.84 15.86
C TRP A 361 -6.64 3.33 16.34
N ILE A 362 -7.71 3.94 15.84
CA ILE A 362 -9.09 3.49 16.04
C ILE A 362 -9.55 2.73 14.79
N ALA A 363 -9.56 1.40 14.85
CA ALA A 363 -10.09 0.55 13.80
C ALA A 363 -11.62 0.51 13.90
N VAL A 364 -12.31 0.79 12.80
CA VAL A 364 -13.76 0.67 12.67
C VAL A 364 -14.09 -0.62 11.94
N THR A 365 -14.92 -1.44 12.57
CA THR A 365 -15.38 -2.73 12.07
C THR A 365 -16.89 -2.75 11.97
N LEU A 366 -17.45 -3.77 11.30
CA LEU A 366 -18.84 -4.16 11.57
C LEU A 366 -19.02 -4.43 13.08
N HIS A 367 -20.23 -4.20 13.58
CA HIS A 367 -20.53 -4.29 15.02
C HIS A 367 -20.23 -5.69 15.59
N ASP A 368 -20.67 -6.75 14.91
CA ASP A 368 -20.48 -8.12 15.39
C ASP A 368 -19.17 -8.75 14.91
N VAL A 369 -18.81 -9.85 15.58
CA VAL A 369 -17.73 -10.75 15.16
C VAL A 369 -18.36 -12.01 14.56
N TYR A 370 -17.89 -12.43 13.39
CA TYR A 370 -18.56 -13.46 12.58
C TYR A 370 -17.73 -14.72 12.43
N GLY A 371 -18.35 -15.82 11.99
CA GLY A 371 -17.60 -16.98 11.51
C GLY A 371 -16.76 -16.62 10.27
N GLU A 372 -15.72 -17.41 9.93
CA GLU A 372 -14.83 -17.07 8.82
C GLU A 372 -15.55 -16.92 7.47
N GLN A 373 -16.41 -17.89 7.14
CA GLN A 373 -17.14 -17.87 5.87
C GLN A 373 -18.20 -16.76 5.86
N GLU A 374 -18.93 -16.63 6.96
CA GLU A 374 -19.93 -15.58 7.16
C GLU A 374 -19.33 -14.18 7.03
N ALA A 375 -18.17 -13.91 7.64
CA ALA A 375 -17.48 -12.63 7.53
C ALA A 375 -17.12 -12.29 6.09
N LYS A 376 -16.65 -13.29 5.31
CA LYS A 376 -16.32 -13.12 3.89
C LYS A 376 -17.56 -12.83 3.07
N ASP A 377 -18.61 -13.61 3.26
CA ASP A 377 -19.86 -13.48 2.50
C ASP A 377 -20.55 -12.15 2.79
N LEU A 378 -20.65 -11.78 4.07
CA LEU A 378 -21.21 -10.51 4.50
C LEU A 378 -20.39 -9.32 3.99
N SER A 379 -19.05 -9.37 4.13
CA SER A 379 -18.17 -8.33 3.61
C SER A 379 -18.35 -8.13 2.10
N ASN A 380 -18.40 -9.23 1.33
CA ASN A 380 -18.60 -9.18 -0.11
C ASN A 380 -19.98 -8.60 -0.49
N ALA A 381 -21.05 -9.00 0.22
CA ALA A 381 -22.40 -8.51 -0.03
C ALA A 381 -22.50 -7.00 0.23
N LEU A 382 -21.98 -6.52 1.37
CA LEU A 382 -22.00 -5.11 1.73
C LEU A 382 -21.15 -4.25 0.76
N LYS A 383 -20.00 -4.77 0.30
CA LYS A 383 -19.18 -4.11 -0.74
C LYS A 383 -19.89 -4.02 -2.07
N ALA A 384 -20.60 -5.07 -2.49
CA ALA A 384 -21.35 -5.09 -3.74
C ALA A 384 -22.48 -4.05 -3.74
N GLN A 385 -23.08 -3.81 -2.56
CA GLN A 385 -24.11 -2.79 -2.36
C GLN A 385 -23.54 -1.38 -2.11
N GLY A 386 -22.21 -1.23 -2.00
CA GLY A 386 -21.56 0.04 -1.72
C GLY A 386 -21.75 0.55 -0.28
N LEU A 387 -22.19 -0.31 0.65
CA LEU A 387 -22.46 0.04 2.04
C LEU A 387 -21.17 0.10 2.89
N ILE A 388 -20.12 -0.61 2.48
CA ILE A 388 -18.79 -0.55 3.09
C ILE A 388 -17.71 -0.40 2.03
N ALA A 389 -16.52 0.04 2.45
CA ALA A 389 -15.39 0.26 1.55
C ALA A 389 -14.93 -1.05 0.87
N LYS A 390 -14.54 -0.97 -0.42
CA LYS A 390 -14.15 -2.15 -1.22
C LYS A 390 -12.91 -2.85 -0.68
N ASP A 391 -12.04 -2.11 0.00
CA ASP A 391 -10.82 -2.57 0.67
C ASP A 391 -11.04 -3.05 2.10
N ALA A 392 -12.29 -3.09 2.60
CA ALA A 392 -12.60 -3.67 3.89
C ALA A 392 -12.04 -5.11 3.98
N MET A 393 -11.49 -5.48 5.13
CA MET A 393 -10.72 -6.72 5.28
C MET A 393 -11.27 -7.58 6.41
N VAL A 394 -11.23 -8.90 6.20
CA VAL A 394 -11.58 -9.89 7.21
C VAL A 394 -10.33 -10.20 8.03
N THR A 395 -10.36 -9.96 9.34
CA THR A 395 -9.18 -10.08 10.22
C THR A 395 -9.48 -10.94 11.45
N TYR A 396 -8.44 -11.44 12.10
CA TYR A 396 -8.54 -12.14 13.39
C TYR A 396 -8.53 -11.18 14.59
N GLY A 397 -8.49 -9.86 14.34
CA GLY A 397 -8.40 -8.85 15.41
C GLY A 397 -7.14 -8.94 16.27
N ASN A 398 -6.06 -9.55 15.76
CA ASN A 398 -4.83 -9.80 16.55
C ASN A 398 -4.27 -8.53 17.19
N SER A 399 -4.39 -7.42 16.48
CA SER A 399 -3.93 -6.09 16.90
C SER A 399 -4.98 -5.26 17.64
N TYR A 400 -6.20 -5.74 17.89
CA TYR A 400 -7.21 -4.95 18.59
C TYR A 400 -7.03 -5.04 20.10
N VAL A 401 -6.78 -3.92 20.74
CA VAL A 401 -6.58 -3.80 22.17
C VAL A 401 -7.90 -3.97 22.91
N ARG A 402 -8.90 -3.16 22.56
CA ARG A 402 -10.22 -3.16 23.20
C ARG A 402 -11.23 -2.43 22.32
N LYS A 403 -12.52 -2.74 22.47
CA LYS A 403 -13.62 -1.91 21.97
C LYS A 403 -13.66 -0.60 22.77
N VAL A 404 -13.70 0.54 22.07
CA VAL A 404 -13.66 1.89 22.65
C VAL A 404 -14.87 2.74 22.31
N CYS A 405 -15.67 2.35 21.32
CA CYS A 405 -16.98 2.96 21.10
C CYS A 405 -17.96 2.03 20.41
N CYS A 406 -19.21 2.39 20.69
CA CYS A 406 -20.38 2.27 19.85
C CYS A 406 -20.92 0.85 19.86
N ASP A 407 -21.98 0.68 20.64
CA ASP A 407 -22.88 -0.46 20.54
C ASP A 407 -24.01 -0.11 19.56
#